data_AF-A0A3E1EA85-F1
#
_entry.id   AF-A0A3E1EA85-F1
#
_cell.length_a   1.000
_cell.length_b   1.000
_cell.length_c   1.000
_cell.angle_alpha   90.00
_cell.angle_beta   90.00
_cell.angle_gamma   90.00
#
_symmetry.space_group_name_H-M   'P 1'
#
loop_
_entity.id
_entity.type
_entity.pdbx_description
1 polymer ?
#
loop_
_entity_poly.entity_id
_entity_poly.type
_entity_poly.pdbx_seq_one_letter_code
_entity_poly.pdbx_strand_id
1 'polypeptide(L)'
;MLRCFGFLLLFHLFAGSQQGGLPGAEQIDRRLALDPIQKPTTRAPFEVDKHGVKYRIRPVADYELRGLVVSYHDSESWHDFYHKLWNDRLNFRDFGVVWGFNALGGVYRDVRFSSGDFTLEYRVVDEAVWSRFRLDQVSNNHILASKPDVEGTLRRIGKGDQILLRGVLCEYSHEGGERGTSLTRTDSGNGACETIYVDSVSILREANSAWRFFHGLSGFLLKLMIPVLLWQAWSALRASPGEGAPRPEVDGLEPEAS
;
A
#
# COMPACT_ATOMS: atom_id res chain seq x y z
N MET A 1 -7.87 -24.56 -21.32
CA MET A 1 -7.15 -23.44 -20.66
C MET A 1 -8.07 -22.36 -20.11
N LEU A 2 -9.10 -21.91 -20.84
CA LEU A 2 -9.97 -20.82 -20.41
C LEU A 2 -10.66 -21.06 -19.04
N ARG A 3 -11.13 -22.30 -18.77
CA ARG A 3 -11.71 -22.67 -17.46
C ARG A 3 -10.70 -22.58 -16.32
N CYS A 4 -9.46 -23.04 -16.53
CA CYS A 4 -8.39 -22.94 -15.52
C CYS A 4 -8.00 -21.48 -15.25
N PHE A 5 -7.96 -20.65 -16.29
CA PHE A 5 -7.73 -19.21 -16.15
C PHE A 5 -8.84 -18.55 -15.34
N GLY A 6 -10.11 -18.87 -15.63
CA GLY A 6 -11.25 -18.34 -14.88
C GLY A 6 -11.21 -18.72 -13.39
N PHE A 7 -10.92 -19.98 -13.06
CA PHE A 7 -10.76 -20.41 -11.67
C PHE A 7 -9.60 -19.69 -10.97
N LEU A 8 -8.45 -19.59 -11.64
CA LEU A 8 -7.27 -18.92 -11.09
C LEU A 8 -7.53 -17.42 -10.87
N LEU A 9 -8.27 -16.76 -11.77
CA LEU A 9 -8.67 -15.38 -11.62
C LEU A 9 -9.60 -15.18 -10.42
N LEU A 10 -10.62 -16.04 -10.26
CA LEU A 10 -11.50 -15.99 -9.09
C LEU A 10 -10.73 -16.22 -7.79
N PHE A 11 -9.81 -17.19 -7.77
CA PHE A 11 -8.94 -17.43 -6.62
C PHE A 11 -8.03 -16.23 -6.32
N HIS A 12 -7.46 -15.59 -7.35
CA HIS A 12 -6.64 -14.39 -7.21
C HIS A 12 -7.43 -13.25 -6.56
N LEU A 13 -8.65 -12.98 -7.04
CA LEU A 13 -9.53 -11.97 -6.46
C LEU A 13 -9.92 -12.30 -5.02
N PHE A 14 -10.22 -13.58 -4.73
CA PHE A 14 -10.54 -14.02 -3.38
C PHE A 14 -9.34 -13.87 -2.43
N ALA A 15 -8.16 -14.39 -2.79
CA ALA A 15 -6.94 -14.21 -2.01
C ALA A 15 -6.61 -12.72 -1.80
N GLY A 16 -6.90 -11.89 -2.82
CA GLY A 16 -6.77 -10.44 -2.78
C GLY A 16 -7.66 -9.78 -1.72
N SER A 17 -8.90 -10.26 -1.58
CA SER A 17 -9.80 -9.78 -0.52
C SER A 17 -9.34 -10.18 0.89
N GLN A 18 -8.74 -11.37 1.03
CA GLN A 18 -8.33 -11.90 2.33
C GLN A 18 -7.01 -11.30 2.82
N GLN A 19 -6.06 -11.02 1.93
CA GLN A 19 -4.76 -10.48 2.33
C GLN A 19 -4.83 -9.07 2.96
N GLY A 20 -5.86 -8.28 2.62
CA GLY A 20 -6.06 -6.91 3.11
C GLY A 20 -6.85 -6.81 4.43
N GLY A 21 -7.25 -7.95 5.01
CA GLY A 21 -8.00 -8.01 6.26
C GLY A 21 -7.17 -7.57 7.47
N LEU A 22 -7.82 -6.90 8.43
CA LEU A 22 -7.20 -6.60 9.71
C LEU A 22 -7.21 -7.85 10.60
N PRO A 23 -6.11 -8.16 11.33
CA PRO A 23 -6.03 -9.34 12.19
C PRO A 23 -7.06 -9.28 13.32
N GLY A 24 -7.38 -10.41 13.94
CA GLY A 24 -8.17 -10.46 15.17
C GLY A 24 -7.40 -9.90 16.37
N ALA A 25 -8.12 -9.44 17.40
CA ALA A 25 -7.51 -8.83 18.59
C ALA A 25 -6.58 -9.83 19.34
N GLU A 26 -6.91 -11.12 19.28
CA GLU A 26 -6.11 -12.21 19.83
C GLU A 26 -4.76 -12.41 19.13
N GLN A 27 -4.60 -11.86 17.92
CA GLN A 27 -3.37 -11.91 17.16
C GLN A 27 -2.49 -10.68 17.40
N ILE A 28 -2.97 -9.68 18.15
CA ILE A 28 -2.23 -8.46 18.46
C ILE A 28 -1.20 -8.72 19.56
N ASP A 29 0.04 -8.34 19.28
CA ASP A 29 1.17 -8.42 20.17
C ASP A 29 0.99 -7.43 21.33
N ARG A 30 1.12 -7.93 22.57
CA ARG A 30 0.93 -7.13 23.79
C ARG A 30 1.89 -5.94 23.89
N ARG A 31 3.01 -5.96 23.17
CA ARG A 31 3.95 -4.83 23.10
C ARG A 31 3.34 -3.58 22.47
N LEU A 32 2.23 -3.70 21.74
CA LEU A 32 1.46 -2.58 21.18
C LEU A 32 0.62 -1.86 22.24
N ALA A 33 0.55 -2.36 23.48
CA ALA A 33 -0.15 -1.66 24.58
C ALA A 33 0.53 -0.36 25.01
N LEU A 34 1.82 -0.21 24.69
CA LEU A 34 2.64 0.92 25.12
C LEU A 34 2.38 2.13 24.23
N ASP A 35 2.24 3.30 24.85
CA ASP A 35 2.25 4.55 24.13
C ASP A 35 3.61 4.79 23.46
N PRO A 36 3.64 5.53 22.34
CA PRO A 36 4.88 5.90 21.69
C PRO A 36 5.81 6.65 22.64
N ILE A 37 7.08 6.26 22.63
CA ILE A 37 8.09 6.93 23.44
C ILE A 37 8.53 8.17 22.69
N GLN A 38 8.37 9.34 23.32
CA GLN A 38 8.82 10.62 22.80
C GLN A 38 9.71 11.28 23.86
N LYS A 39 10.99 11.51 23.53
CA LYS A 39 11.99 12.09 24.46
C LYS A 39 12.72 13.26 23.81
N PRO A 40 13.25 14.22 24.59
CA PRO A 40 14.13 15.24 24.05
C PRO A 40 15.28 14.59 23.27
N THR A 41 15.52 15.04 22.04
CA THR A 41 16.62 14.54 21.22
C THR A 41 17.87 15.40 21.41
N THR A 42 19.04 14.77 21.34
CA THR A 42 20.33 15.47 21.25
C THR A 42 20.88 15.46 19.82
N ARG A 43 20.11 14.97 18.85
CA ARG A 43 20.55 14.82 17.46
C ARG A 43 20.57 16.19 16.78
N ALA A 44 21.76 16.62 16.33
CA ALA A 44 21.90 17.83 15.56
C ALA A 44 21.17 17.73 14.20
N PRO A 45 20.71 18.86 13.63
CA PRO A 45 20.24 18.89 12.25
C PRO A 45 21.27 18.33 11.27
N PHE A 46 20.80 17.66 10.23
CA PHE A 46 21.67 17.02 9.23
C PHE A 46 21.06 17.10 7.83
N GLU A 47 21.87 16.84 6.82
CA GLU A 47 21.43 16.81 5.43
C GLU A 47 21.41 15.39 4.88
N VAL A 48 20.46 15.10 4.00
CA VAL A 48 20.31 13.84 3.29
C VAL A 48 20.18 14.14 1.81
N ASP A 49 20.93 13.42 0.97
CA ASP A 49 20.71 13.41 -0.48
C ASP A 49 19.88 12.18 -0.85
N LYS A 50 18.80 12.38 -1.59
CA LYS A 50 17.98 11.31 -2.13
C LYS A 50 17.64 11.60 -3.59
N HIS A 51 18.25 10.83 -4.48
CA HIS A 51 18.09 10.96 -5.94
C HIS A 51 18.36 12.39 -6.44
N GLY A 52 19.43 13.02 -5.95
CA GLY A 52 19.87 14.35 -6.38
C GLY A 52 19.07 15.51 -5.79
N VAL A 53 18.18 15.24 -4.84
CA VAL A 53 17.51 16.28 -4.05
C VAL A 53 18.12 16.28 -2.65
N LYS A 54 18.55 17.44 -2.18
CA LYS A 54 19.05 17.63 -0.82
C LYS A 54 17.92 18.03 0.11
N TYR A 55 17.84 17.33 1.24
CA TYR A 55 16.89 17.57 2.31
C TYR A 55 17.65 18.00 3.55
N ARG A 56 17.16 19.02 4.24
CA ARG A 56 17.61 19.39 5.57
C ARG A 56 16.63 18.80 6.58
N ILE A 57 17.13 17.96 7.47
CA ILE A 57 16.35 17.32 8.53
C ILE A 57 16.66 18.03 9.86
N ARG A 58 15.62 18.44 10.56
CA ARG A 58 15.69 19.04 11.89
C ARG A 58 14.99 18.13 12.91
N PRO A 59 15.73 17.26 13.61
CA PRO A 59 15.19 16.45 14.69
C PRO A 59 14.59 17.32 15.80
N VAL A 60 13.46 16.90 16.37
CA VAL A 60 12.80 17.58 17.48
C VAL A 60 12.56 16.66 18.69
N ALA A 61 12.45 15.35 18.49
CA ALA A 61 12.36 14.37 19.57
C ALA A 61 12.85 12.98 19.13
N ASP A 62 13.46 12.23 20.04
CA ASP A 62 13.73 10.80 19.85
C ASP A 62 12.41 10.04 19.97
N TYR A 63 12.20 9.09 19.06
CA TYR A 63 10.89 8.48 18.87
C TYR A 63 10.93 6.97 18.69
N GLU A 64 10.03 6.26 19.40
CA GLU A 64 9.76 4.83 19.23
C GLU A 64 8.25 4.60 19.18
N LEU A 65 7.79 3.99 18.10
CA LEU A 65 6.38 3.62 17.89
C LEU A 65 6.27 2.10 17.74
N ARG A 66 5.36 1.51 18.54
CA ARG A 66 4.90 0.13 18.35
C ARG A 66 3.42 0.19 18.03
N GLY A 67 3.03 -0.35 16.89
CA GLY A 67 1.65 -0.20 16.46
C GLY A 67 1.24 -1.16 15.37
N LEU A 68 -0.07 -1.20 15.16
CA LEU A 68 -0.73 -1.93 14.08
C LEU A 68 -0.95 -0.97 12.91
N VAL A 69 -0.49 -1.34 11.72
CA VAL A 69 -0.75 -0.58 10.49
C VAL A 69 -2.17 -0.85 10.04
N VAL A 70 -3.05 0.15 10.12
CA VAL A 70 -4.47 0.02 9.76
C VAL A 70 -4.78 0.50 8.34
N SER A 71 -3.94 1.39 7.82
CA SER A 71 -3.99 1.90 6.46
C SER A 71 -2.59 2.37 6.07
N TYR A 72 -2.32 2.42 4.78
CA TYR A 72 -1.11 3.03 4.26
C TYR A 72 -1.40 3.64 2.88
N HIS A 73 -0.69 4.71 2.56
CA HIS A 73 -0.67 5.27 1.21
C HIS A 73 0.73 5.09 0.65
N ASP A 74 0.82 4.42 -0.49
CA ASP A 74 2.09 4.15 -1.15
C ASP A 74 2.40 5.27 -2.14
N SER A 75 3.27 6.19 -1.74
CA SER A 75 3.78 7.26 -2.62
C SER A 75 4.69 6.73 -3.74
N GLU A 76 5.18 5.48 -3.67
CA GLU A 76 6.01 4.85 -4.71
C GLU A 76 5.19 4.10 -5.78
N SER A 77 3.93 3.75 -5.51
CA SER A 77 3.04 3.28 -6.57
C SER A 77 2.74 4.46 -7.51
N TRP A 78 3.01 4.28 -8.82
CA TRP A 78 2.92 5.26 -9.92
C TRP A 78 4.25 5.95 -10.31
N HIS A 79 5.17 5.16 -10.89
CA HIS A 79 6.48 5.58 -11.41
C HIS A 79 6.48 6.61 -12.57
N ASP A 80 5.34 7.20 -12.97
CA ASP A 80 5.31 8.07 -14.17
C ASP A 80 4.52 9.38 -14.01
N PHE A 81 3.46 9.44 -13.22
CA PHE A 81 2.56 10.62 -13.23
C PHE A 81 2.99 11.74 -12.28
N TYR A 82 3.58 11.40 -11.12
CA TYR A 82 3.86 12.37 -10.05
C TYR A 82 5.30 12.92 -10.03
N HIS A 83 6.17 12.51 -10.97
CA HIS A 83 7.47 13.15 -11.18
C HIS A 83 7.40 14.68 -11.38
N LYS A 84 6.21 15.25 -11.63
CA LYS A 84 6.01 16.66 -11.95
C LYS A 84 5.42 17.53 -10.83
N LEU A 85 4.84 16.97 -9.76
CA LEU A 85 4.01 17.80 -8.87
C LEU A 85 4.66 18.22 -7.54
N TRP A 86 5.60 17.46 -6.93
CA TRP A 86 6.15 17.85 -5.61
C TRP A 86 7.65 17.58 -5.33
N ASN A 87 8.35 16.80 -6.15
CA ASN A 87 9.80 16.50 -6.01
C ASN A 87 10.27 16.02 -4.60
N ASP A 88 9.36 15.59 -3.73
CA ASP A 88 9.67 15.00 -2.42
C ASP A 88 9.90 13.50 -2.58
N ARG A 89 11.17 13.14 -2.73
CA ARG A 89 11.70 11.77 -2.88
C ARG A 89 12.13 11.16 -1.56
N LEU A 90 12.10 11.91 -0.47
CA LEU A 90 12.49 11.42 0.85
C LEU A 90 11.30 10.86 1.62
N ASN A 91 10.08 11.37 1.39
CA ASN A 91 8.87 10.74 1.92
C ASN A 91 8.61 9.40 1.23
N PHE A 92 8.88 8.33 1.98
CA PHE A 92 8.84 6.97 1.49
C PHE A 92 7.42 6.39 1.46
N ARG A 93 6.66 6.62 2.53
CA ARG A 93 5.30 6.09 2.69
C ARG A 93 4.59 6.77 3.85
N ASP A 94 3.26 6.83 3.77
CA ASP A 94 2.43 7.24 4.90
C ASP A 94 1.76 6.03 5.55
N PHE A 95 1.83 5.94 6.88
CA PHE A 95 1.18 4.89 7.66
C PHE A 95 0.14 5.45 8.62
N GLY A 96 -1.09 4.95 8.51
CA GLY A 96 -2.06 5.02 9.60
C GLY A 96 -1.77 3.91 10.60
N VAL A 97 -1.44 4.30 11.84
CA VAL A 97 -1.04 3.36 12.90
C VAL A 97 -1.93 3.54 14.12
N VAL A 98 -2.34 2.44 14.73
CA VAL A 98 -3.05 2.41 16.02
C VAL A 98 -2.29 1.58 17.05
N TRP A 99 -2.42 1.92 18.32
CA TRP A 99 -1.78 1.22 19.44
C TRP A 99 -2.69 1.22 20.67
N GLY A 100 -2.17 0.81 21.82
CA GLY A 100 -2.87 0.88 23.10
C GLY A 100 -4.18 0.11 23.12
N PHE A 101 -5.21 0.72 23.69
CA PHE A 101 -6.57 0.21 23.73
C PHE A 101 -7.19 0.09 22.33
N ASN A 102 -6.87 1.00 21.42
CA ASN A 102 -7.37 0.90 20.05
C ASN A 102 -6.96 -0.42 19.41
N ALA A 103 -5.70 -0.85 19.60
CA ALA A 103 -5.19 -2.11 19.08
C ALA A 103 -5.61 -3.32 19.95
N LEU A 104 -5.36 -3.30 21.26
CA LEU A 104 -5.62 -4.48 22.10
C LEU A 104 -7.11 -4.75 22.32
N GLY A 105 -7.94 -3.70 22.34
CA GLY A 105 -9.38 -3.80 22.51
C GLY A 105 -10.15 -4.21 21.26
N GLY A 106 -9.46 -4.35 20.11
CA GLY A 106 -10.09 -4.81 18.86
C GLY A 106 -10.91 -3.76 18.11
N VAL A 107 -11.13 -2.57 18.68
CA VAL A 107 -12.03 -1.54 18.13
C VAL A 107 -11.60 -1.07 16.74
N TYR A 108 -10.29 -1.13 16.42
CA TYR A 108 -9.75 -0.84 15.09
C TYR A 108 -10.42 -1.63 13.95
N ARG A 109 -10.99 -2.81 14.23
CA ARG A 109 -11.67 -3.63 13.20
C ARG A 109 -13.04 -3.06 12.81
N ASP A 110 -13.64 -2.27 13.69
CA ASP A 110 -14.95 -1.65 13.51
C ASP A 110 -14.84 -0.20 12.99
N VAL A 111 -13.61 0.27 12.76
CA VAL A 111 -13.30 1.59 12.19
C VAL A 111 -12.81 1.44 10.76
N ARG A 112 -13.34 2.26 9.84
CA ARG A 112 -12.86 2.31 8.46
C ARG A 112 -11.75 3.34 8.34
N PHE A 113 -10.55 2.90 8.01
CA PHE A 113 -9.39 3.77 7.77
C PHE A 113 -9.13 3.93 6.27
N SER A 114 -8.75 5.14 5.86
CA SER A 114 -8.31 5.46 4.51
C SER A 114 -7.14 6.43 4.59
N SER A 115 -6.05 6.12 3.90
CA SER A 115 -4.90 7.03 3.78
C SER A 115 -4.92 7.71 2.42
N GLY A 116 -4.76 9.03 2.41
CA GLY A 116 -4.54 9.83 1.21
C GLY A 116 -3.14 10.42 1.20
N ASP A 117 -2.89 11.36 0.28
CA ASP A 117 -1.66 12.14 0.27
C ASP A 117 -1.55 12.94 1.57
N PHE A 118 -0.63 12.53 2.45
CA PHE A 118 -0.37 13.16 3.73
C PHE A 118 -1.53 13.14 4.74
N THR A 119 -2.57 12.32 4.52
CA THR A 119 -3.78 12.32 5.37
C THR A 119 -4.17 10.91 5.82
N LEU A 120 -4.78 10.83 7.00
CA LEU A 120 -5.46 9.64 7.50
C LEU A 120 -6.89 10.02 7.86
N GLU A 121 -7.83 9.41 7.17
CA GLU A 121 -9.25 9.46 7.51
C GLU A 121 -9.64 8.20 8.28
N TYR A 122 -10.45 8.37 9.31
CA TYR A 122 -11.11 7.28 10.02
C TYR A 122 -12.60 7.59 10.14
N ARG A 123 -13.44 6.61 9.79
CA ARG A 123 -14.88 6.71 9.88
C ARG A 123 -15.42 5.65 10.82
N VAL A 124 -16.15 6.11 11.82
CA VAL A 124 -16.89 5.28 12.77
C VAL A 124 -18.38 5.46 12.50
N VAL A 125 -19.10 4.36 12.32
CA VAL A 125 -20.53 4.40 11.96
C VAL A 125 -21.43 4.28 13.19
N ASP A 126 -20.94 3.62 14.24
CA ASP A 126 -21.70 3.31 15.46
C ASP A 126 -21.19 4.14 16.65
N GLU A 127 -22.10 4.80 17.36
CA GLU A 127 -21.80 5.60 18.56
C GLU A 127 -21.14 4.76 19.67
N ALA A 128 -21.52 3.49 19.81
CA ALA A 128 -20.91 2.57 20.76
C ALA A 128 -19.43 2.30 20.41
N VAL A 129 -19.11 2.19 19.11
CA VAL A 129 -17.72 2.07 18.64
C VAL A 129 -16.98 3.38 18.87
N TRP A 130 -17.60 4.53 18.60
CA TRP A 130 -17.00 5.85 18.80
C TRP A 130 -16.61 6.08 20.25
N SER A 131 -17.48 5.73 21.20
CA SER A 131 -17.21 5.85 22.64
C SER A 131 -16.01 5.03 23.13
N ARG A 132 -15.62 3.99 22.39
CA ARG A 132 -14.50 3.10 22.68
C ARG A 132 -13.24 3.46 21.90
N PHE A 133 -13.37 4.21 20.80
CA PHE A 133 -12.26 4.59 19.95
C PHE A 133 -11.50 5.78 20.56
N ARG A 134 -10.20 5.62 20.73
CA ARG A 134 -9.33 6.55 21.44
C ARG A 134 -8.54 7.38 20.45
N LEU A 135 -8.88 8.66 20.34
CA LEU A 135 -8.20 9.58 19.39
C LEU A 135 -6.73 9.82 19.75
N ASP A 136 -6.37 9.65 21.02
CA ASP A 136 -5.00 9.68 21.55
C ASP A 136 -4.16 8.44 21.19
N GLN A 137 -4.74 7.46 20.49
CA GLN A 137 -4.12 6.16 20.19
C GLN A 137 -4.20 5.79 18.71
N VAL A 138 -4.15 6.80 17.86
CA VAL A 138 -4.08 6.71 16.40
C VAL A 138 -3.21 7.85 15.88
N SER A 139 -2.34 7.59 14.90
CA SER A 139 -1.60 8.64 14.23
C SER A 139 -1.44 8.38 12.74
N ASN A 140 -1.32 9.48 11.99
CA ASN A 140 -0.81 9.45 10.62
C ASN A 140 0.69 9.72 10.67
N ASN A 141 1.48 8.81 10.09
CA ASN A 141 2.94 8.84 10.18
C ASN A 141 3.53 9.03 8.78
N HIS A 142 4.23 10.14 8.55
CA HIS A 142 5.01 10.37 7.34
C HIS A 142 6.40 9.79 7.52
N ILE A 143 6.75 8.79 6.72
CA ILE A 143 7.99 8.05 6.90
C ILE A 143 9.07 8.57 5.98
N LEU A 144 10.10 9.18 6.57
CA LEU A 144 11.32 9.55 5.86
C LEU A 144 12.37 8.43 6.03
N ALA A 145 12.88 7.93 4.91
CA ALA A 145 13.91 6.90 4.91
C ALA A 145 14.93 7.13 3.80
N SER A 146 16.21 6.87 4.10
CA SER A 146 17.30 6.99 3.12
C SER A 146 18.26 5.80 3.10
N LYS A 147 18.07 4.83 4.01
CA LYS A 147 18.92 3.63 4.08
C LYS A 147 18.24 2.48 3.33
N PRO A 148 18.93 1.80 2.39
CA PRO A 148 18.32 0.74 1.57
C PRO A 148 17.69 -0.42 2.37
N ASP A 149 18.27 -0.79 3.51
CA ASP A 149 17.78 -1.84 4.40
C ASP A 149 16.46 -1.44 5.11
N VAL A 150 16.39 -0.19 5.58
CA VAL A 150 15.17 0.41 6.15
C VAL A 150 14.08 0.47 5.09
N GLU A 151 14.37 1.03 3.91
CA GLU A 151 13.43 1.12 2.78
C GLU A 151 12.94 -0.26 2.33
N GLY A 152 13.85 -1.25 2.26
CA GLY A 152 13.51 -2.63 1.91
C GLY A 152 12.51 -3.25 2.89
N THR A 153 12.60 -2.91 4.17
CA THR A 153 11.64 -3.38 5.19
C THR A 153 10.34 -2.60 5.16
N LEU A 154 10.40 -1.27 4.99
CA LEU A 154 9.22 -0.41 4.83
C LEU A 154 8.35 -0.85 3.63
N ARG A 155 8.97 -1.23 2.50
CA ARG A 155 8.26 -1.76 1.33
C ARG A 155 7.43 -3.01 1.61
N ARG A 156 7.89 -3.88 2.53
CA ARG A 156 7.20 -5.12 2.89
C ARG A 156 6.04 -4.91 3.86
N ILE A 157 6.05 -3.82 4.62
CA ILE A 157 4.97 -3.51 5.56
C ILE A 157 3.68 -3.27 4.78
N GLY A 158 2.63 -3.98 5.16
CA GLY A 158 1.29 -3.81 4.63
C GLY A 158 0.25 -3.65 5.73
N LYS A 159 -0.99 -3.41 5.32
CA LYS A 159 -2.14 -3.34 6.22
C LYS A 159 -2.25 -4.62 7.06
N GLY A 160 -2.46 -4.43 8.35
CA GLY A 160 -2.53 -5.47 9.38
C GLY A 160 -1.20 -5.83 10.02
N ASP A 161 -0.06 -5.41 9.46
CA ASP A 161 1.23 -5.70 10.06
C ASP A 161 1.43 -4.93 11.36
N GLN A 162 2.10 -5.59 12.31
CA GLN A 162 2.45 -5.00 13.59
C GLN A 162 3.93 -4.65 13.54
N ILE A 163 4.25 -3.39 13.79
CA ILE A 163 5.57 -2.83 13.53
C ILE A 163 6.18 -2.23 14.80
N LEU A 164 7.50 -2.23 14.84
CA LEU A 164 8.30 -1.40 15.74
C LEU A 164 9.16 -0.49 14.86
N LEU A 165 8.95 0.81 15.02
CA LEU A 165 9.67 1.86 14.33
C LEU A 165 10.49 2.65 15.36
N ARG A 166 11.75 2.95 15.03
CA ARG A 166 12.62 3.82 15.82
C ARG A 166 13.29 4.87 14.95
N GLY A 167 13.39 6.07 15.47
CA GLY A 167 14.03 7.18 14.79
C GLY A 167 13.87 8.48 15.57
N VAL A 168 13.62 9.56 14.83
CA VAL A 168 13.34 10.88 15.40
C VAL A 168 12.09 11.48 14.76
N LEU A 169 11.25 12.12 15.56
CA LEU A 169 10.30 13.11 15.04
C LEU A 169 11.11 14.28 14.52
N CYS A 170 10.83 14.73 13.31
CA CYS A 170 11.59 15.79 12.67
C CYS A 170 10.76 16.65 11.75
N GLU A 171 11.20 17.89 11.57
CA GLU A 171 10.81 18.71 10.44
C GLU A 171 11.82 18.52 9.31
N TYR A 172 11.41 18.73 8.08
CA TYR A 172 12.33 18.72 6.95
C TYR A 172 11.99 19.76 5.90
N SER A 173 13.01 20.19 5.16
CA SER A 173 12.85 21.09 4.03
C SER A 173 13.75 20.71 2.86
N HIS A 174 13.30 21.07 1.67
CA HIS A 174 14.02 20.94 0.41
C HIS A 174 13.62 22.10 -0.51
N GLU A 175 14.21 22.19 -1.71
CA GLU A 175 13.92 23.27 -2.66
C GLU A 175 12.43 23.38 -3.06
N GLY A 176 11.66 22.30 -2.91
CA GLY A 176 10.23 22.24 -3.25
C GLY A 176 9.29 22.55 -2.09
N GLY A 177 9.78 22.72 -0.86
CA GLY A 177 8.94 23.03 0.29
C GLY A 177 9.50 22.54 1.63
N GLU A 178 8.72 22.77 2.68
CA GLU A 178 9.00 22.32 4.05
C GLU A 178 7.80 21.61 4.65
N ARG A 179 8.06 20.71 5.59
CA ARG A 179 7.04 20.05 6.40
C ARG A 179 7.44 19.96 7.87
N GLY A 180 6.44 20.17 8.71
CA GLY A 180 6.54 20.05 10.17
C GLY A 180 6.29 18.64 10.69
N THR A 181 6.16 18.52 12.00
CA THR A 181 5.79 17.30 12.72
C THR A 181 4.99 17.66 13.97
N SER A 182 4.02 16.83 14.35
CA SER A 182 3.33 16.96 15.63
C SER A 182 4.11 16.31 16.77
N LEU A 183 4.08 16.98 17.93
CA LEU A 183 4.53 16.45 19.21
C LEU A 183 3.37 16.18 20.17
N THR A 184 2.15 16.51 19.75
CA THR A 184 0.92 16.40 20.56
C THR A 184 0.18 15.12 20.16
N ARG A 185 -0.46 14.45 21.12
CA ARG A 185 -1.19 13.19 20.87
C ARG A 185 -2.67 13.38 20.63
N THR A 186 -3.20 14.53 21.02
CA THR A 186 -4.64 14.84 21.03
C THR A 186 -5.01 15.89 20.00
N ASP A 187 -4.08 16.32 19.16
CA ASP A 187 -4.38 17.21 18.05
C ASP A 187 -5.03 16.43 16.90
N SER A 188 -5.77 17.15 16.07
CA SER A 188 -6.49 16.58 14.93
C SER A 188 -6.53 17.59 13.79
N GLY A 189 -6.74 17.12 12.57
CA GLY A 189 -6.74 17.95 11.37
C GLY A 189 -5.33 18.29 10.85
N ASN A 190 -5.22 19.36 10.06
CA ASN A 190 -3.97 19.75 9.43
C ASN A 190 -2.91 20.12 10.49
N GLY A 191 -1.82 19.35 10.53
CA GLY A 191 -0.72 19.54 11.48
C GLY A 191 -0.59 18.46 12.56
N ALA A 192 -1.57 17.57 12.69
CA ALA A 192 -1.54 16.45 13.65
C ALA A 192 -0.71 15.24 13.19
N CYS A 193 -0.06 15.35 12.03
CA CYS A 193 0.74 14.26 11.48
C CYS A 193 2.12 14.18 12.12
N GLU A 194 2.60 12.96 12.31
CA GLU A 194 3.94 12.68 12.84
C GLU A 194 4.89 12.43 11.67
N THR A 195 5.82 13.35 11.44
CA THR A 195 6.90 13.14 10.46
C THR A 195 8.09 12.51 11.16
N ILE A 196 8.51 11.35 10.68
CA ILE A 196 9.52 10.51 11.34
C ILE A 196 10.64 10.18 10.38
N TYR A 197 11.87 10.57 10.73
CA TYR A 197 13.07 10.05 10.09
C TYR A 197 13.45 8.72 10.74
N VAL A 198 13.33 7.63 9.97
CA VAL A 198 13.42 6.26 10.48
C VAL A 198 14.87 5.77 10.43
N ASP A 199 15.40 5.43 11.60
CA ASP A 199 16.72 4.81 11.73
C ASP A 199 16.64 3.29 11.60
N SER A 200 15.57 2.69 12.11
CA SER A 200 15.33 1.25 12.05
C SER A 200 13.83 0.92 12.13
N VAL A 201 13.45 -0.17 11.47
CA VAL A 201 12.09 -0.68 11.46
C VAL A 201 12.11 -2.21 11.50
N SER A 202 11.17 -2.81 12.20
CA SER A 202 10.98 -4.26 12.24
C SER A 202 9.49 -4.61 12.22
N ILE A 203 9.16 -5.70 11.55
CA ILE A 203 7.83 -6.28 11.59
C ILE A 203 7.80 -7.24 12.78
N LEU A 204 7.07 -6.86 13.83
CA LEU A 204 6.87 -7.69 15.02
C LEU A 204 6.01 -8.90 14.69
N ARG A 205 5.01 -8.72 13.81
CA ARG A 205 4.13 -9.78 13.32
C ARG A 205 3.52 -9.39 11.98
N GLU A 206 3.60 -10.29 11.01
CA GLU A 206 2.94 -10.15 9.71
C GLU A 206 1.46 -10.55 9.79
N ALA A 207 0.59 -9.80 9.13
CA ALA A 207 -0.80 -10.18 8.91
C ALA A 207 -0.98 -10.89 7.57
N ASN A 208 -1.82 -11.93 7.58
CA ASN A 208 -2.28 -12.64 6.39
C ASN A 208 -1.15 -13.11 5.44
N SER A 209 0.02 -13.47 5.98
CA SER A 209 1.20 -13.84 5.18
C SER A 209 0.93 -14.96 4.17
N ALA A 210 0.14 -15.97 4.57
CA ALA A 210 -0.32 -17.03 3.67
C ALA A 210 -1.16 -16.49 2.50
N TRP A 211 -2.11 -15.61 2.77
CA TRP A 211 -2.95 -15.00 1.72
C TRP A 211 -2.15 -14.09 0.79
N ARG A 212 -1.20 -13.31 1.33
CA ARG A 212 -0.27 -12.50 0.53
C ARG A 212 0.56 -13.37 -0.40
N PHE A 213 1.08 -14.50 0.10
CA PHE A 213 1.79 -15.49 -0.71
C PHE A 213 0.92 -16.04 -1.83
N PHE A 214 -0.28 -16.54 -1.52
CA PHE A 214 -1.19 -17.11 -2.52
C PHE A 214 -1.69 -16.09 -3.54
N HIS A 215 -1.91 -14.84 -3.12
CA HIS A 215 -2.24 -13.75 -4.02
C HIS A 215 -1.09 -13.45 -5.00
N GLY A 216 0.15 -13.38 -4.49
CA GLY A 216 1.35 -13.21 -5.32
C GLY A 216 1.55 -14.35 -6.31
N LEU A 217 1.44 -15.59 -5.83
CA LEU A 217 1.59 -16.80 -6.65
C LEU A 217 0.51 -16.88 -7.74
N SER A 218 -0.76 -16.66 -7.39
CA SER A 218 -1.85 -16.68 -8.37
C SER A 218 -1.70 -15.57 -9.41
N GLY A 219 -1.28 -14.37 -9.02
CA GLY A 219 -0.97 -13.29 -9.95
C GLY A 219 0.18 -13.61 -10.90
N PHE A 220 1.24 -14.26 -10.40
CA PHE A 220 2.35 -14.74 -11.24
C PHE A 220 1.89 -15.77 -12.27
N LEU A 221 1.11 -16.77 -11.84
CA LEU A 221 0.56 -17.79 -12.73
C LEU A 221 -0.38 -17.19 -13.80
N LEU A 222 -1.21 -16.20 -13.45
CA LEU A 222 -2.04 -15.48 -14.42
C LEU A 222 -1.18 -14.79 -15.50
N LYS A 223 -0.09 -14.12 -15.10
CA LYS A 223 0.84 -13.47 -16.04
C LYS A 223 1.47 -14.46 -17.03
N LEU A 224 1.76 -15.69 -16.60
CA LEU A 224 2.27 -16.74 -17.49
C LEU A 224 1.20 -17.28 -18.45
N MET A 225 -0.07 -17.31 -18.03
CA MET A 225 -1.17 -17.82 -18.86
C MET A 225 -1.63 -16.84 -19.94
N ILE A 226 -1.54 -15.52 -19.70
CA ILE A 226 -2.03 -14.49 -20.63
C ILE A 226 -1.41 -14.61 -22.04
N PRO A 227 -0.07 -14.71 -22.24
CA PRO A 227 0.52 -14.84 -23.56
C PRO A 227 0.04 -16.08 -24.33
N VAL A 228 -0.16 -17.19 -23.61
CA VAL A 228 -0.63 -18.45 -24.20
C VAL A 228 -2.06 -18.32 -24.68
N LEU A 229 -2.93 -17.66 -23.91
CA LEU A 229 -4.32 -17.40 -24.31
C LEU A 229 -4.39 -16.42 -25.49
N LEU A 230 -3.57 -15.38 -25.48
CA LEU A 230 -3.47 -14.42 -26.60
C LEU A 230 -3.02 -15.13 -27.87
N TRP A 231 -2.03 -16.02 -27.78
CA TRP A 231 -1.56 -16.81 -28.90
C TRP A 231 -2.63 -17.77 -29.43
N GLN A 232 -3.39 -18.44 -28.54
CA GLN A 232 -4.50 -19.31 -28.92
C GLN A 232 -5.63 -18.54 -29.62
N ALA A 233 -6.02 -17.37 -29.08
CA ALA A 233 -7.05 -16.52 -29.67
C ALA A 233 -6.62 -15.99 -31.05
N TRP A 234 -5.38 -15.53 -31.17
CA TRP A 234 -4.81 -15.08 -32.44
C TRP A 234 -4.77 -16.20 -33.49
N SER A 235 -4.38 -17.42 -33.08
CA SER A 235 -4.33 -18.59 -33.95
C SER A 235 -5.73 -18.98 -34.46
N ALA A 236 -6.74 -18.93 -33.58
CA ALA A 236 -8.13 -19.19 -33.95
C ALA A 236 -8.69 -18.16 -34.94
N LEU A 237 -8.36 -16.87 -34.76
CA LEU A 237 -8.77 -15.80 -35.68
C LEU A 237 -8.15 -15.96 -37.08
N ARG A 238 -6.89 -16.43 -37.18
CA ARG A 238 -6.25 -16.76 -38.47
C ARG A 238 -6.82 -18.01 -39.14
N ALA A 239 -7.37 -18.93 -38.36
CA ALA A 239 -7.95 -20.17 -38.88
C ALA A 239 -9.40 -19.99 -39.37
N SER A 240 -10.02 -18.83 -39.12
CA SER A 240 -11.37 -18.53 -39.62
C SER A 240 -11.32 -18.30 -41.15
N PRO A 241 -12.01 -19.09 -41.98
CA PRO A 241 -11.94 -18.95 -43.42
C PRO A 241 -12.67 -17.68 -43.87
N GLY A 242 -11.94 -16.72 -44.42
CA GLY A 242 -12.48 -15.80 -45.41
C GLY A 242 -12.05 -16.31 -46.78
N GLU A 243 -12.96 -16.98 -47.50
CA GLU A 243 -13.04 -17.12 -48.97
C GLU A 243 -13.79 -18.42 -49.33
N GLY A 244 -14.90 -18.26 -50.05
CA GLY A 244 -15.71 -19.38 -50.53
C GLY A 244 -17.19 -19.06 -50.75
N ALA A 245 -17.56 -17.82 -51.09
CA ALA A 245 -18.86 -17.60 -51.70
C ALA A 245 -18.83 -18.23 -53.11
N PRO A 246 -19.72 -19.19 -53.44
CA PRO A 246 -19.72 -19.81 -54.76
C PRO A 246 -20.01 -18.75 -55.84
N ARG A 247 -19.19 -18.72 -56.90
CA ARG A 247 -19.50 -17.94 -58.11
C ARG A 247 -20.76 -18.54 -58.75
N PRO A 248 -21.71 -17.72 -59.24
CA PRO A 248 -22.82 -18.26 -60.02
C PRO A 248 -22.27 -18.91 -61.29
N GLU A 249 -22.61 -20.18 -61.47
CA GLU A 249 -22.33 -20.99 -62.65
C GLU A 249 -23.12 -20.39 -63.83
N VAL A 250 -22.42 -19.91 -64.86
CA VAL A 250 -23.04 -19.45 -66.10
C VAL A 250 -23.09 -20.68 -67.01
N ASP A 251 -24.23 -21.36 -67.02
CA ASP A 251 -24.48 -22.47 -67.95
C ASP A 251 -24.57 -21.90 -69.37
N GLY A 252 -23.60 -22.29 -70.20
CA GLY A 252 -23.57 -22.01 -71.62
C GLY A 252 -24.52 -22.95 -72.37
N LEU A 253 -25.49 -22.37 -73.06
CA LEU A 253 -26.29 -23.04 -74.09
C LEU A 253 -25.40 -23.30 -75.31
N GLU A 254 -25.13 -24.57 -75.63
CA GLU A 254 -24.66 -24.97 -76.96
C GLU A 254 -25.81 -24.88 -77.99
N PRO A 255 -25.53 -24.47 -79.25
CA PRO A 255 -26.53 -24.49 -80.31
C PRO A 255 -26.49 -25.81 -81.09
N GLU A 256 -27.63 -26.51 -81.19
CA GLU A 256 -27.83 -27.52 -82.23
C GLU A 256 -28.04 -26.84 -83.58
N ALA A 257 -27.19 -27.15 -84.55
CA ALA A 257 -27.38 -26.80 -85.96
C ALA A 257 -27.78 -28.06 -86.74
N SER A 258 -28.92 -27.95 -87.41
CA SER A 258 -29.43 -28.83 -88.49
C SER A 258 -28.66 -28.65 -89.79
#